data_AF-A0AAN0JP78-F1
#
_entry.id   AF-A0AAN0JP78-F1
#
_cell.length_a   1.000
_cell.length_b   1.000
_cell.length_c   1.000
_cell.angle_alpha   90.00
_cell.angle_beta   90.00
_cell.angle_gamma   90.00
#
_symmetry.space_group_name_H-M   'P 1'
#
loop_
_entity.id
_entity.type
_entity.pdbx_description
1 polymer ?
#
loop_
_entity_poly.entity_id
_entity_poly.type
_entity_poly.pdbx_seq_one_letter_code
_entity_poly.pdbx_strand_id
1 'polypeptide(L)'
;MTLCYYYLTNEADPNLNEQLVMAASEGHHDILSLLLSKGADPDTVDKSGQTAIGEAMDYGHKNIVLLLQNYASKKLACIVFHCKS
;
A
#
# COMPACT_ATOMS: atom_id res chain seq x y z
N MET A 1 12.19 -14.72 9.36
CA MET A 1 10.91 -15.20 8.81
C MET A 1 9.68 -14.87 9.69
N THR A 2 9.75 -14.03 10.75
CA THR A 2 8.50 -13.58 11.44
C THR A 2 8.59 -12.28 12.25
N LEU A 3 9.77 -11.69 12.48
CA LEU A 3 9.85 -10.51 13.36
C LEU A 3 9.36 -9.20 12.71
N CYS A 4 9.57 -8.96 11.41
CA CYS A 4 8.95 -7.81 10.73
C CYS A 4 7.41 -7.89 10.77
N TYR A 5 6.87 -9.12 10.70
CA TYR A 5 5.43 -9.42 10.73
C TYR A 5 4.78 -9.10 12.10
N TYR A 6 5.52 -9.22 13.21
CA TYR A 6 5.00 -8.98 14.56
C TYR A 6 4.95 -7.48 14.94
N TYR A 7 5.80 -6.64 14.34
CA TYR A 7 5.80 -5.20 14.57
C TYR A 7 4.77 -4.44 13.71
N LEU A 8 4.36 -4.97 12.54
CA LEU A 8 3.38 -4.34 11.64
C LEU A 8 1.95 -4.23 12.21
N THR A 9 1.57 -5.09 13.15
CA THR A 9 0.22 -5.11 13.74
C THR A 9 0.13 -4.44 15.12
N ASN A 10 1.25 -4.06 15.72
CA ASN A 10 1.28 -3.56 17.09
C ASN A 10 1.03 -2.05 17.10
N GLU A 11 -0.23 -1.64 16.96
CA GLU A 11 -0.93 -0.40 17.41
C GLU A 11 -0.21 1.00 17.37
N ALA A 12 1.06 1.13 17.01
CA ALA A 12 1.90 2.24 17.44
C ALA A 12 3.09 2.60 16.51
N ASP A 13 2.96 2.49 15.18
CA ASP A 13 3.97 3.04 14.25
C ASP A 13 3.44 4.25 13.45
N PRO A 14 4.20 5.37 13.40
CA PRO A 14 3.71 6.69 12.97
C PRO A 14 3.61 6.91 11.45
N ASN A 15 3.91 5.93 10.59
CA ASN A 15 3.75 6.07 9.13
C ASN A 15 3.27 4.75 8.48
N LEU A 16 1.95 4.56 8.45
CA LEU A 16 1.26 3.49 7.72
C LEU A 16 1.72 3.39 6.24
N ASN A 17 2.19 4.51 5.70
CA ASN A 17 2.70 4.65 4.34
C ASN A 17 4.09 4.00 4.14
N GLU A 18 4.99 4.16 5.11
CA GLU A 18 6.34 3.58 5.06
C GLU A 18 6.25 2.04 5.15
N GLN A 19 5.27 1.54 5.91
CA GLN A 19 4.93 0.12 5.97
C GLN A 19 4.36 -0.42 4.65
N LEU A 20 3.59 0.39 3.92
CA LEU A 20 3.03 0.01 2.63
C LEU A 20 4.14 -0.20 1.59
N VAL A 21 5.15 0.68 1.57
CA VAL A 21 6.31 0.58 0.68
C VAL A 21 7.11 -0.70 0.98
N MET A 22 7.37 -0.99 2.26
CA MET A 22 8.09 -2.19 2.66
C MET A 22 7.34 -3.48 2.30
N ALA A 23 6.03 -3.53 2.56
CA ALA A 23 5.21 -4.67 2.19
C ALA A 23 5.17 -4.88 0.66
N ALA A 24 5.27 -3.79 -0.11
CA ALA A 24 5.29 -3.83 -1.57
C ALA A 24 6.62 -4.36 -2.11
N SER A 25 7.74 -4.00 -1.48
CA SER A 25 9.08 -4.53 -1.79
C SER A 25 9.20 -6.03 -1.46
N GLU A 26 8.56 -6.51 -0.39
CA GLU A 26 8.56 -7.95 -0.05
C GLU A 26 7.49 -8.78 -0.80
N GLY A 27 6.56 -8.13 -1.51
CA GLY A 27 5.49 -8.82 -2.24
C GLY A 27 4.36 -9.36 -1.34
N HIS A 28 4.19 -8.81 -0.14
CA HIS A 28 3.24 -9.30 0.87
C HIS A 28 1.81 -8.76 0.65
N HIS A 29 1.03 -9.51 -0.13
CA HIS A 29 -0.32 -9.13 -0.56
C HIS A 29 -1.34 -8.95 0.58
N ASP A 30 -1.32 -9.84 1.58
CA ASP A 30 -2.26 -9.82 2.71
C ASP A 30 -2.04 -8.59 3.60
N ILE A 31 -0.77 -8.26 3.84
CA ILE A 31 -0.37 -7.09 4.64
C ILE A 31 -0.74 -5.80 3.91
N LEU A 32 -0.49 -5.73 2.61
CA LEU A 32 -0.87 -4.58 1.79
C LEU A 32 -2.37 -4.30 1.87
N SER A 33 -3.19 -5.35 1.79
CA SER A 33 -4.64 -5.24 1.89
C SER A 33 -5.08 -4.72 3.27
N LEU A 34 -4.42 -5.18 4.35
CA LEU A 34 -4.67 -4.71 5.70
C LEU A 34 -4.29 -3.23 5.87
N LEU A 35 -3.12 -2.82 5.37
CA LEU A 35 -2.63 -1.43 5.45
C LEU A 35 -3.53 -0.47 4.67
N LEU A 36 -3.93 -0.86 3.45
CA LEU A 36 -4.88 -0.09 2.66
C LEU A 36 -6.26 0.01 3.32
N SER A 37 -6.71 -1.07 3.99
CA SER A 37 -7.93 -1.04 4.80
C SER A 37 -7.81 -0.14 6.03
N LYS A 38 -6.60 0.07 6.56
CA LYS A 38 -6.33 1.03 7.65
C LYS A 38 -6.23 2.48 7.16
N GLY A 39 -6.30 2.72 5.85
CA GLY A 39 -6.23 4.07 5.27
C GLY A 39 -4.84 4.50 4.82
N ALA A 40 -3.93 3.55 4.53
CA ALA A 40 -2.63 3.87 3.95
C ALA A 40 -2.81 4.56 2.60
N ASP A 41 -1.99 5.58 2.34
CA ASP A 41 -2.01 6.26 1.04
C ASP A 41 -1.07 5.54 0.06
N PRO A 42 -1.59 4.87 -1.00
CA PRO A 42 -0.76 4.18 -1.98
C PRO A 42 0.15 5.13 -2.79
N ASP A 43 -0.17 6.41 -2.81
CA ASP A 43 0.60 7.43 -3.54
C ASP A 43 1.76 8.00 -2.72
N THR A 44 1.96 7.51 -1.49
CA THR A 44 3.06 8.02 -0.65
C THR A 44 4.41 7.58 -1.18
N VAL A 45 5.37 8.49 -1.06
CA VAL A 45 6.78 8.24 -1.38
C VAL A 45 7.57 7.97 -0.10
N ASP A 46 8.51 7.04 -0.17
CA ASP A 46 9.52 6.84 0.86
C ASP A 46 10.56 7.98 0.85
N LYS A 47 11.48 8.00 1.81
CA LYS A 47 12.61 8.93 1.94
C LYS A 47 13.48 9.00 0.68
N SER A 48 13.48 7.95 -0.13
CA SER A 48 14.18 7.87 -1.42
C SER A 48 13.38 8.46 -2.59
N GLY A 49 12.16 8.97 -2.35
CA GLY A 49 11.28 9.50 -3.39
C GLY A 49 10.56 8.43 -4.22
N GLN A 50 10.60 7.17 -3.78
CA GLN A 50 9.99 6.03 -4.48
C GLN A 50 8.61 5.72 -3.90
N THR A 51 7.63 5.44 -4.77
CA THR A 51 6.30 5.00 -4.36
C THR A 51 6.29 3.49 -4.10
N ALA A 52 5.30 3.01 -3.32
CA ALA A 52 5.09 1.58 -3.12
C ALA A 52 4.92 0.81 -4.46
N ILE A 53 4.33 1.47 -5.47
CA ILE A 53 4.21 0.92 -6.82
C ILE A 53 5.59 0.82 -7.49
N GLY A 54 6.44 1.84 -7.36
CA GLY A 54 7.79 1.85 -7.93
C GLY A 54 8.62 0.68 -7.41
N GLU A 55 8.66 0.50 -6.10
CA GLU A 55 9.36 -0.63 -5.46
C GLU A 55 8.78 -1.98 -5.94
N ALA A 56 7.44 -2.13 -5.94
CA ALA A 56 6.83 -3.36 -6.44
C ALA A 56 7.13 -3.64 -7.92
N MET A 57 7.32 -2.59 -8.74
CA MET A 57 7.72 -2.74 -10.14
C MET A 57 9.17 -3.17 -10.27
N ASP A 58 10.08 -2.59 -9.48
CA ASP A 58 11.52 -2.89 -9.51
C ASP A 58 11.80 -4.33 -9.07
N TYR A 59 11.08 -4.84 -8.06
CA TYR A 59 11.16 -6.24 -7.64
C TYR A 59 10.30 -7.20 -8.52
N GLY A 60 9.51 -6.68 -9.46
CA GLY A 60 8.69 -7.48 -10.37
C GLY A 60 7.40 -8.06 -9.76
N HIS A 61 6.94 -7.51 -8.65
CA HIS A 61 5.72 -7.89 -7.94
C HIS A 61 4.43 -7.36 -8.60
N LYS A 62 4.13 -7.85 -9.80
CA LYS A 62 2.97 -7.45 -10.61
C LYS A 62 1.63 -7.51 -9.87
N ASN A 63 1.44 -8.51 -9.01
CA ASN A 63 0.19 -8.66 -8.23
C ASN A 63 -0.01 -7.49 -7.26
N ILE A 64 1.06 -7.00 -6.65
CA ILE A 64 1.03 -5.86 -5.74
C ILE A 64 0.74 -4.56 -6.49
N VAL A 65 1.39 -4.38 -7.65
CA VAL A 65 1.15 -3.23 -8.54
C VAL A 65 -0.32 -3.15 -8.93
N LEU A 66 -0.92 -4.29 -9.32
CA LEU A 66 -2.34 -4.36 -9.67
C LEU A 66 -3.25 -4.02 -8.48
N LEU A 67 -2.93 -4.51 -7.28
CA LEU A 67 -3.72 -4.20 -6.09
C LEU A 67 -3.65 -2.70 -5.75
N LEU A 68 -2.45 -2.12 -5.71
CA LEU A 68 -2.26 -0.68 -5.44
C LEU A 68 -2.95 0.20 -6.48
N GLN A 69 -2.84 -0.12 -7.78
CA GLN A 69 -3.53 0.61 -8.85
C GLN A 69 -5.06 0.52 -8.74
N ASN A 70 -5.58 -0.66 -8.38
CA ASN A 70 -7.02 -0.85 -8.19
C ASN A 70 -7.54 -0.02 -7.01
N TYR A 71 -6.79 0.03 -5.90
CA TYR A 71 -7.12 0.88 -4.75
C TYR A 71 -7.04 2.38 -5.07
N ALA A 72 -5.98 2.84 -5.74
CA ALA A 72 -5.86 4.24 -6.18
C ALA A 72 -6.99 4.65 -7.15
N SER A 73 -7.36 3.77 -8.08
CA SER A 73 -8.49 3.98 -8.99
C SER A 73 -9.83 4.01 -8.26
N LYS A 74 -9.99 3.22 -7.19
CA LYS A 74 -11.20 3.20 -6.36
C LYS A 74 -11.35 4.48 -5.53
N LYS A 75 -10.24 5.05 -5.06
CA LYS A 75 -10.20 6.40 -4.43
C LYS A 75 -10.76 7.45 -5.39
N LEU A 76 -10.37 7.41 -6.67
CA LEU A 76 -10.91 8.27 -7.75
C LEU A 76 -12.37 7.97 -8.09
N ALA A 77 -12.79 6.70 -8.07
CA ALA A 77 -14.16 6.30 -8.38
C ALA A 77 -15.18 6.84 -7.36
N CYS A 78 -14.85 6.89 -6.07
CA CYS A 78 -15.73 7.49 -5.06
C CYS A 78 -15.99 8.98 -5.30
N ILE A 79 -15.05 9.71 -5.91
CA ILE A 79 -15.20 11.15 -6.22
C ILE A 79 -16.14 11.37 -7.41
N VAL A 80 -16.18 10.43 -8.35
CA VAL A 80 -17.00 10.53 -9.57
C VAL A 80 -18.39 9.91 -9.38
N PHE A 81 -18.55 8.90 -8.52
CA PHE A 81 -19.83 8.21 -8.32
C PHE A 81 -20.67 8.68 -7.13
N HIS A 82 -20.19 9.55 -6.25
CA HIS A 82 -21.05 10.16 -5.23
C HIS A 82 -21.79 11.43 -5.68
N CYS A 83 -22.17 11.53 -6.97
CA CYS A 83 -23.10 12.55 -7.46
C CYS A 83 -24.08 12.07 -8.57
N LYS A 84 -24.39 10.77 -8.60
CA LYS A 84 -25.55 10.19 -9.31
C LYS A 84 -25.74 8.77 -8.74
N SER A 85 -26.79 8.43 -8.01
CA SER A 85 -28.20 8.79 -8.19
C SER A 85 -28.99 8.63 -6.91
#